data_AF-A0A0D0CL24-F1
#
_entry.id   AF-A0A0D0CL24-F1
#
_cell.length_a   1.000
_cell.length_b   1.000
_cell.length_c   1.000
_cell.angle_alpha   90.00
_cell.angle_beta   90.00
_cell.angle_gamma   90.00
#
_symmetry.space_group_name_H-M   'P 1'
#
loop_
_entity.id
_entity.type
_entity.pdbx_description
1 polymer ?
#
loop_
_entity_poly.entity_id
_entity_poly.type
_entity_poly.pdbx_seq_one_letter_code
_entity_poly.pdbx_strand_id
1 'polypeptide(L)'
;MVKSTTHGIQTVDVLDELSGRRVTLLDTPEFDDEEGATDVMKEITEFSITQYDTIRNVNGLIYMHSVANSRIGGLGASNQKWFSNLSDSNTFSNVVVLTTFWDDQSAWNGKGEERENELKLNLHQLANGGAVFMRHDKTLLSARRVLKHLV
;
A
#
# COMPACT_ATOMS: atom_id res chain seq x y z
N MET A 1 -2.30 16.02 15.28
CA MET A 1 -1.24 15.32 14.51
C MET A 1 -0.97 14.02 15.26
N VAL A 2 -1.69 12.95 14.93
CA VAL A 2 -1.41 11.61 15.48
C VAL A 2 -0.25 11.08 14.66
N LYS A 3 0.95 11.09 15.22
CA LYS A 3 2.06 10.34 14.64
C LYS A 3 1.74 8.86 14.86
N SER A 4 1.74 8.07 13.80
CA SER A 4 1.66 6.61 13.94
C SER A 4 2.95 6.15 14.62
N THR A 5 2.88 5.66 15.85
CA THR A 5 4.03 5.13 16.59
C THR A 5 4.01 3.61 16.55
N THR A 6 4.02 3.04 15.35
CA THR A 6 4.25 1.60 15.18
C THR A 6 5.76 1.36 15.23
N HIS A 7 6.24 0.67 16.28
CA HIS A 7 7.67 0.39 16.49
C HIS A 7 8.09 -0.98 15.90
N GLY A 8 7.29 -1.55 15.00
CA GLY A 8 7.51 -2.83 14.33
C GLY A 8 6.24 -3.34 13.65
N ILE A 9 6.34 -4.42 12.86
CA ILE A 9 5.20 -4.99 12.13
C ILE A 9 4.09 -5.45 13.08
N GLN A 10 2.86 -5.04 12.80
CA GLN A 10 1.66 -5.56 13.45
C GLN A 10 0.87 -6.44 12.50
N THR A 11 0.16 -7.44 13.02
CA THR A 11 -0.69 -8.30 12.22
C THR A 11 -2.14 -8.20 12.60
N VAL A 12 -2.99 -8.25 11.59
CA VAL A 12 -4.44 -8.33 11.75
C VAL A 12 -4.96 -9.46 10.87
N ASP A 13 -5.52 -10.49 11.49
CA ASP A 13 -6.20 -11.56 10.79
C ASP A 13 -7.66 -11.17 10.54
N VAL A 14 -8.06 -11.23 9.27
CA VAL A 14 -9.40 -10.92 8.79
C VAL A 14 -9.99 -12.14 8.14
N LEU A 15 -11.20 -12.54 8.58
CA LEU A 15 -12.03 -13.48 7.84
C LEU A 15 -12.93 -12.67 6.90
N ASP A 16 -12.73 -12.80 5.59
CA ASP A 16 -13.68 -12.27 4.63
C ASP A 16 -14.89 -13.21 4.55
N GLU A 17 -15.95 -12.88 5.30
CA GLU A 17 -17.20 -13.63 5.36
C GLU A 17 -17.84 -13.90 3.99
N LEU A 18 -17.54 -13.08 2.97
CA LEU A 18 -18.10 -13.26 1.62
C LEU A 18 -17.35 -14.33 0.82
N SER A 19 -16.03 -14.43 0.97
CA SER A 19 -15.21 -15.42 0.25
C SER A 19 -14.83 -16.63 1.11
N GLY A 20 -15.01 -16.55 2.42
CA GLY A 20 -14.53 -17.54 3.40
C GLY A 20 -13.01 -17.56 3.58
N ARG A 21 -12.28 -16.57 3.01
CA ARG A 21 -10.81 -16.53 3.05
C ARG A 21 -10.32 -15.86 4.33
N ARG A 22 -9.27 -16.44 4.91
CA ARG A 22 -8.48 -15.80 5.98
C ARG A 22 -7.34 -15.02 5.34
N VAL A 23 -7.27 -13.74 5.66
CA VAL A 23 -6.26 -12.80 5.18
C VAL A 23 -5.54 -12.23 6.38
N THR A 24 -4.21 -12.34 6.40
CA THR A 24 -3.37 -11.66 7.39
C THR A 24 -2.85 -10.37 6.77
N LEU A 25 -3.20 -9.23 7.36
CA LEU A 25 -2.65 -7.94 7.00
C LEU A 25 -1.43 -7.66 7.87
N LEU A 26 -0.33 -7.27 7.22
CA LEU A 26 0.87 -6.80 7.88
C LEU A 26 0.86 -5.27 7.84
N ASP A 27 0.64 -4.63 8.98
CA ASP A 27 0.75 -3.18 9.12
C ASP A 27 2.22 -2.82 9.41
N THR A 28 2.77 -1.93 8.60
CA THR A 28 4.19 -1.58 8.63
C THR A 28 4.37 -0.18 9.21
N PRO A 29 5.48 0.09 9.92
CA PRO A 29 5.87 1.45 10.25
C PRO A 29 5.90 2.37 9.01
N GLU A 30 5.70 3.66 9.24
CA GLU A 30 5.87 4.68 8.20
C GLU A 30 7.36 4.77 7.81
N PHE A 31 7.64 4.84 6.51
CA PHE A 31 8.98 5.04 5.97
C PHE A 31 8.95 6.19 4.95
N ASP A 32 9.95 7.07 5.02
CA ASP A 32 10.01 8.29 4.21
C ASP A 32 11.03 8.20 3.06
N ASP A 33 11.92 7.21 3.07
CA ASP A 33 13.02 7.03 2.13
C ASP A 33 13.24 5.58 1.68
N GLU A 34 14.18 5.40 0.73
CA GLU A 34 14.50 4.10 0.12
C GLU A 34 15.14 3.11 1.11
N GLU A 35 15.91 3.62 2.07
CA GLU A 35 16.52 2.82 3.13
C GLU A 35 15.43 2.26 4.05
N GLY A 36 14.51 3.10 4.51
CA GLY A 36 13.35 2.68 5.30
C GLY A 36 12.45 1.70 4.57
N ALA A 37 12.22 1.86 3.26
CA ALA A 37 11.46 0.89 2.46
C ALA A 37 12.13 -0.50 2.44
N THR A 38 13.46 -0.52 2.30
CA THR A 38 14.25 -1.76 2.28
C THR A 38 14.23 -2.44 3.65
N ASP A 39 14.33 -1.66 4.72
CA ASP A 39 14.25 -2.15 6.10
C ASP A 39 12.87 -2.75 6.40
N VAL A 40 11.78 -2.09 5.98
CA VAL A 40 10.42 -2.63 6.13
C VAL A 40 10.26 -3.95 5.37
N MET A 41 10.81 -4.08 4.16
CA MET A 41 10.75 -5.33 3.41
C MET A 41 11.53 -6.47 4.08
N LYS A 42 12.68 -6.14 4.65
CA LYS A 42 13.46 -7.08 5.46
C LYS A 42 12.68 -7.51 6.70
N GLU A 43 12.07 -6.57 7.42
CA GLU A 43 11.20 -6.87 8.56
C GLU A 43 10.03 -7.78 8.16
N ILE A 44 9.37 -7.53 7.02
CA ILE A 44 8.28 -8.39 6.52
C ILE A 44 8.78 -9.80 6.24
N THR A 45 9.97 -9.93 5.64
CA THR A 45 10.57 -11.22 5.31
C THR A 45 10.95 -12.00 6.56
N GLU A 46 11.62 -11.34 7.52
CA GLU A 46 12.01 -11.93 8.81
C GLU A 46 10.79 -12.32 9.63
N PHE A 47 9.76 -11.47 9.66
CA PHE A 47 8.48 -11.76 10.30
C PHE A 47 7.81 -13.00 9.71
N SER A 48 7.78 -13.10 8.37
CA SER A 48 7.17 -14.23 7.67
C SER A 48 7.85 -15.56 7.98
N ILE A 49 9.19 -15.57 8.02
CA ILE A 49 9.99 -16.75 8.40
C ILE A 49 9.70 -17.16 9.84
N THR A 50 9.67 -16.19 10.76
CA THR A 50 9.54 -16.45 12.20
C THR A 50 8.15 -16.97 12.58
N GLN A 51 7.08 -16.43 11.99
CA GLN A 51 5.71 -16.80 12.36
C GLN A 51 5.22 -18.10 11.70
N TYR A 52 5.69 -18.41 10.49
CA TYR A 52 5.14 -19.51 9.71
C TYR A 52 6.12 -20.65 9.45
N ASP A 53 7.32 -20.59 10.02
CA ASP A 53 8.43 -21.55 9.84
C ASP A 53 8.74 -21.84 8.36
N THR A 54 8.31 -20.93 7.49
CA THR A 54 8.36 -21.01 6.03
C THR A 54 8.37 -19.59 5.47
N ILE A 55 9.02 -19.38 4.32
CA ILE A 55 8.85 -18.14 3.56
C ILE A 55 7.45 -18.20 2.95
N ARG A 56 6.47 -17.53 3.57
CA ARG A 56 5.21 -17.26 2.89
C ARG A 56 5.43 -16.19 1.84
N ASN A 57 4.95 -16.46 0.62
CA ASN A 57 4.90 -15.45 -0.42
C ASN A 57 3.85 -14.40 -0.04
N VAL A 58 4.26 -13.13 0.00
CA VAL A 58 3.34 -12.00 0.11
C VAL A 58 2.44 -12.00 -1.11
N ASN A 59 1.12 -12.13 -0.91
CA ASN A 59 0.15 -12.22 -2.01
C ASN A 59 0.00 -10.89 -2.75
N GLY A 60 0.22 -9.77 -2.07
CA GLY A 60 0.18 -8.45 -2.66
C GLY A 60 0.54 -7.35 -1.68
N LEU A 61 0.74 -6.14 -2.21
CA LEU A 61 1.11 -4.95 -1.48
C LEU A 61 0.04 -3.88 -1.63
N ILE A 62 -0.26 -3.19 -0.53
CA ILE A 62 -1.11 -1.99 -0.54
C ILE A 62 -0.22 -0.79 -0.20
N TYR A 63 0.04 0.07 -1.18
CA TYR A 63 0.70 1.36 -0.95
C TYR A 63 -0.36 2.43 -0.73
N MET A 64 -0.43 2.97 0.49
CA MET A 64 -1.44 3.96 0.86
C MET A 64 -0.92 5.38 0.67
N HIS A 65 -1.73 6.23 0.01
CA HIS A 65 -1.41 7.65 -0.17
C HIS A 65 -2.61 8.52 0.22
N SER A 66 -2.38 9.60 0.97
CA SER A 66 -3.45 10.53 1.35
C SER A 66 -3.61 11.60 0.27
N VAL A 67 -4.81 11.71 -0.31
CA VAL A 67 -5.11 12.83 -1.23
C VAL A 67 -5.35 14.15 -0.50
N ALA A 68 -5.40 14.14 0.83
CA ALA A 68 -5.47 15.37 1.62
C ALA A 68 -4.11 16.04 1.80
N ASN A 69 -3.02 15.27 1.71
CA ASN A 69 -1.66 15.79 1.79
C ASN A 69 -1.20 16.24 0.39
N SER A 70 -0.67 17.46 0.27
CA SER A 70 -0.12 17.96 -1.00
C SER A 70 1.27 17.42 -1.30
N ARG A 71 1.91 16.78 -0.33
CA ARG A 71 3.21 16.14 -0.54
C ARG A 71 2.98 14.71 -1.00
N ILE A 72 3.43 14.43 -2.20
CA ILE A 72 3.89 13.09 -2.53
C ILE A 72 5.17 12.93 -1.68
N GLY A 73 5.09 12.19 -0.56
CA GLY A 73 6.22 11.96 0.36
C GLY A 73 7.46 11.43 -0.38
N GLY A 74 8.63 11.40 0.28
CA GLY A 74 9.97 11.22 -0.34
C GLY A 74 10.09 10.11 -1.40
N LEU A 75 9.27 9.09 -1.26
CA LEU A 75 8.96 8.07 -2.23
C LEU A 75 8.61 8.60 -3.67
N GLY A 76 7.83 9.66 -3.83
CA GLY A 76 7.44 10.22 -5.14
C GLY A 76 8.59 10.57 -6.10
N ALA A 77 9.79 10.85 -5.58
CA ALA A 77 10.96 11.19 -6.39
C ALA A 77 11.96 10.02 -6.57
N SER A 78 11.99 9.04 -5.67
CA SER A 78 12.96 7.93 -5.65
C SER A 78 12.36 6.53 -5.88
N ASN A 79 11.03 6.42 -6.04
CA ASN A 79 10.25 5.18 -5.90
C ASN A 79 10.53 4.01 -6.85
N GLN A 80 11.36 4.15 -7.86
CA GLN A 80 11.43 3.14 -8.91
C GLN A 80 12.11 1.83 -8.45
N LYS A 81 13.06 1.91 -7.50
CA LYS A 81 13.86 0.74 -7.11
C LYS A 81 13.17 -0.17 -6.10
N TRP A 82 12.48 0.38 -5.11
CA TRP A 82 11.92 -0.45 -4.04
C TRP A 82 10.76 -1.33 -4.54
N PHE A 83 9.89 -0.81 -5.43
CA PHE A 83 8.83 -1.63 -6.02
C PHE A 83 9.42 -2.73 -6.90
N SER A 84 10.56 -2.47 -7.56
CA SER A 84 11.26 -3.48 -8.36
C SER A 84 11.77 -4.64 -7.48
N ASN A 85 12.08 -4.40 -6.20
CA ASN A 85 12.45 -5.47 -5.26
C ASN A 85 11.27 -6.39 -4.88
N LEU A 86 10.03 -6.01 -5.22
CA LEU A 86 8.83 -6.82 -4.95
C LEU A 86 8.44 -7.73 -6.11
N SER A 87 9.02 -7.50 -7.28
CA SER A 87 8.66 -8.21 -8.50
C SER A 87 9.89 -8.44 -9.37
N ASP A 88 10.30 -9.70 -9.48
CA ASP A 88 11.38 -10.13 -10.37
C ASP A 88 11.10 -9.89 -11.88
N SER A 89 9.88 -9.52 -12.25
CA SER A 89 9.40 -9.45 -13.64
C SER A 89 8.84 -8.09 -14.07
N ASN A 90 9.03 -7.02 -13.27
CA ASN A 90 8.37 -5.71 -13.46
C ASN A 90 6.83 -5.79 -13.65
N THR A 91 6.17 -6.86 -13.19
CA THR A 91 4.71 -6.95 -13.16
C THR A 91 4.22 -6.65 -11.76
N PHE A 92 3.50 -5.54 -11.63
CA PHE A 92 2.97 -5.03 -10.37
C PHE A 92 1.49 -5.36 -10.20
N SER A 93 1.02 -6.46 -10.80
CA SER A 93 -0.40 -6.86 -10.78
C SER A 93 -0.91 -7.23 -9.38
N ASN A 94 -0.01 -7.47 -8.43
CA ASN A 94 -0.28 -7.69 -7.02
C ASN A 94 -0.07 -6.41 -6.18
N VAL A 95 0.08 -5.25 -6.79
CA VAL A 95 0.24 -3.97 -6.10
C VAL A 95 -1.02 -3.12 -6.27
N VAL A 96 -1.57 -2.67 -5.16
CA VAL A 96 -2.64 -1.66 -5.11
C VAL A 96 -2.08 -0.36 -4.59
N VAL A 97 -2.22 0.72 -5.36
CA VAL A 97 -2.03 2.09 -4.86
C VAL A 97 -3.39 2.58 -4.35
N LEU A 98 -3.51 2.69 -3.04
CA LEU A 98 -4.76 3.02 -2.37
C LEU A 98 -4.78 4.49 -1.93
N THR A 99 -5.60 5.31 -2.58
CA THR A 99 -5.79 6.71 -2.19
C THR A 99 -6.82 6.85 -1.07
N THR A 100 -6.51 7.64 -0.05
CA THR A 100 -7.29 7.79 1.20
C THR A 100 -7.64 9.25 1.48
N PHE A 101 -8.52 9.50 2.46
CA PHE A 101 -8.98 10.85 2.87
C PHE A 101 -9.77 11.61 1.78
N TRP A 102 -10.55 10.88 0.99
CA TRP A 102 -11.47 11.46 0.00
C TRP A 102 -12.62 12.28 0.63
N ASP A 103 -12.89 12.07 1.91
CA ASP A 103 -13.86 12.83 2.70
C ASP A 103 -13.32 14.16 3.26
N ASP A 104 -12.01 14.43 3.11
CA ASP A 104 -11.37 15.65 3.61
C ASP A 104 -11.62 16.86 2.70
N GLN A 105 -11.84 18.04 3.31
CA GLN A 105 -12.14 19.28 2.58
C GLN A 105 -11.04 19.69 1.61
N SER A 106 -9.79 19.34 1.91
CA SER A 106 -8.65 19.64 1.05
C SER A 106 -8.66 18.85 -0.26
N ALA A 107 -9.42 17.75 -0.33
CA ALA A 107 -9.62 16.93 -1.53
C ALA A 107 -10.84 17.38 -2.37
N TRP A 108 -11.67 18.30 -1.86
CA TRP A 108 -12.86 18.77 -2.57
C TRP A 108 -12.53 19.68 -3.76
N ASN A 109 -13.56 20.04 -4.54
CA ASN A 109 -13.47 20.93 -5.70
C ASN A 109 -12.45 20.48 -6.76
N GLY A 110 -12.28 19.16 -6.95
CA GLY A 110 -11.37 18.60 -7.95
C GLY A 110 -9.92 18.42 -7.49
N LYS A 111 -9.55 18.90 -6.30
CA LYS A 111 -8.15 18.83 -5.81
C LYS A 111 -7.70 17.41 -5.51
N GLY A 112 -8.59 16.56 -5.02
CA GLY A 112 -8.30 15.15 -4.78
C GLY A 112 -8.01 14.40 -6.08
N GLU A 113 -8.79 14.67 -7.13
CA GLU A 113 -8.57 14.13 -8.47
C GLU A 113 -7.25 14.63 -9.07
N GLU A 114 -6.94 15.91 -8.93
CA GLU A 114 -5.67 16.49 -9.39
C GLU A 114 -4.47 15.77 -8.74
N ARG A 115 -4.49 15.62 -7.41
CA ARG A 115 -3.44 14.90 -6.66
C ARG A 115 -3.37 13.42 -7.01
N GLU A 116 -4.51 12.75 -7.22
CA GLU A 116 -4.51 11.35 -7.69
C GLU A 116 -3.89 11.23 -9.09
N ASN A 117 -4.15 12.18 -9.98
CA ASN A 117 -3.56 12.21 -11.31
C ASN A 117 -2.05 12.48 -11.25
N GLU A 118 -1.61 13.44 -10.43
CA GLU A 118 -0.20 13.68 -10.16
C GLU A 118 0.48 12.42 -9.59
N LEU A 119 -0.17 11.72 -8.66
CA LEU A 119 0.34 10.47 -8.12
C LEU A 119 0.52 9.40 -9.21
N LYS A 120 -0.46 9.24 -10.11
CA LYS A 120 -0.38 8.30 -11.25
C LYS A 120 0.76 8.65 -12.21
N LEU A 121 1.00 9.94 -12.46
CA LEU A 121 2.11 10.41 -13.30
C LEU A 121 3.47 10.13 -12.64
N ASN A 122 3.60 10.40 -11.35
CA ASN A 122 4.83 10.12 -10.61
C ASN A 122 5.09 8.61 -10.49
N LEU A 123 4.04 7.81 -10.31
CA LEU A 123 4.09 6.35 -10.22
C LEU A 123 3.76 5.66 -11.56
N HIS A 124 4.11 6.27 -12.69
CA HIS A 124 3.76 5.77 -14.02
C HIS A 124 4.26 4.34 -14.29
N GLN A 125 5.36 3.90 -13.69
CA GLN A 125 5.84 2.51 -13.84
C GLN A 125 4.91 1.51 -13.18
N LEU A 126 4.32 1.84 -12.03
CA LEU A 126 3.30 1.00 -11.41
C LEU A 126 2.04 1.00 -12.27
N ALA A 127 1.59 2.19 -12.67
CA ALA A 127 0.41 2.34 -13.51
C ALA A 127 0.54 1.56 -14.82
N ASN A 128 1.71 1.62 -15.47
CA ASN A 128 1.98 0.93 -16.73
C ASN A 128 2.34 -0.55 -16.53
N GLY A 129 2.87 -0.92 -15.36
CA GLY A 129 3.30 -2.28 -15.02
C GLY A 129 2.19 -3.14 -14.40
N GLY A 130 0.94 -2.66 -14.39
CA GLY A 130 -0.24 -3.45 -14.02
C GLY A 130 -0.74 -3.23 -12.59
N ALA A 131 -0.16 -2.31 -11.81
CA ALA A 131 -0.70 -1.94 -10.51
C ALA A 131 -2.06 -1.27 -10.66
N VAL A 132 -2.95 -1.50 -9.70
CA VAL A 132 -4.30 -0.92 -9.70
C VAL A 132 -4.38 0.23 -8.71
N PHE A 133 -4.91 1.36 -9.17
CA PHE A 133 -5.20 2.51 -8.33
C PHE A 133 -6.65 2.43 -7.85
N MET A 134 -6.84 2.43 -6.53
CA MET A 134 -8.16 2.31 -5.91
C MET A 134 -8.36 3.44 -4.89
N ARG A 135 -9.61 3.85 -4.68
CA ARG A 135 -9.99 4.84 -3.66
C ARG A 135 -10.55 4.14 -2.43
N HIS A 136 -10.10 4.54 -1.25
CA HIS A 136 -10.64 4.11 0.04
C HIS A 136 -11.40 5.27 0.70
N ASP A 137 -12.67 5.03 0.97
CA ASP A 137 -13.63 5.99 1.52
C ASP A 137 -13.96 5.72 3.00
N LYS A 138 -13.04 5.07 3.74
CA LYS A 138 -13.20 4.66 5.15
C LYS A 138 -14.36 3.69 5.39
N THR A 139 -14.89 3.05 4.36
CA THR A 139 -15.91 2.02 4.49
C THR A 139 -15.34 0.60 4.44
N LEU A 140 -16.02 -0.33 5.11
CA LEU A 140 -15.73 -1.76 5.00
C LEU A 140 -15.85 -2.26 3.55
N LEU A 141 -16.75 -1.66 2.76
CA LEU A 141 -16.96 -2.05 1.37
C LEU A 141 -15.74 -1.73 0.50
N SER A 142 -15.17 -0.53 0.60
CA SER A 142 -13.96 -0.19 -0.17
C SER A 142 -12.75 -0.99 0.29
N ALA A 143 -12.59 -1.24 1.60
CA ALA A 143 -11.55 -2.13 2.12
C ALA A 143 -11.67 -3.56 1.55
N ARG A 144 -12.87 -4.15 1.56
CA ARG A 144 -13.13 -5.49 0.98
C ARG A 144 -12.85 -5.55 -0.52
N ARG A 145 -13.12 -4.47 -1.27
CA ARG A 145 -12.80 -4.42 -2.70
C ARG A 145 -11.30 -4.51 -2.96
N VAL A 146 -10.47 -3.91 -2.09
CA VAL A 146 -9.01 -4.02 -2.17
C VAL A 146 -8.58 -5.46 -1.89
N LEU A 147 -9.09 -6.09 -0.81
CA LEU A 147 -8.75 -7.48 -0.50
C LEU A 147 -9.14 -8.43 -1.62
N LYS A 148 -10.36 -8.31 -2.16
CA LYS A 148 -10.85 -9.12 -3.29
C LYS A 148 -9.98 -9.00 -4.55
N HIS A 149 -9.29 -7.88 -4.73
CA HIS A 149 -8.39 -7.72 -5.87
C HIS A 149 -7.06 -8.46 -5.68
N LEU A 150 -6.55 -8.48 -4.45
CA LEU A 150 -5.23 -9.04 -4.12
C LEU A 150 -5.25 -10.54 -3.84
N VAL A 151 -6.35 -11.09 -3.30
CA VAL A 151 -6.46 -12.49 -2.89
C VAL A 151 -7.68 -13.18 -3.44
#